data_AF-A0A1I3ALP6-F1
#
_entry.id   AF-A0A1I3ALP6-F1
#
_cell.length_a   1.000
_cell.length_b   1.000
_cell.length_c   1.000
_cell.angle_alpha   90.00
_cell.angle_beta   90.00
_cell.angle_gamma   90.00
#
_symmetry.space_group_name_H-M   'P 1'
#
loop_
_entity.id
_entity.type
_entity.pdbx_description
1 polymer ?
#
loop_
_entity_poly.entity_id
_entity_poly.type
_entity_poly.pdbx_seq_one_letter_code
_entity_poly.pdbx_strand_id
1 'polypeptide(L)'
;MPSALHDAAMQLYRQYLIVGGMPECVMQFAETKDYILVRHTQDTILASYLNDMSKYNNINGIKKTQLAYDNITVQLSRKNTRFQYKLIKKGGRASEFENAIEWLCLSGIVSQVYKVEQIKKPLENYRDIDAFKIYVSDLGLLCAKKDLAANDILYMTDELNDFKGGMTENYVNVQLNINGYKTYYWESERGAEIDFIIQRDGHLIPIEVKSADNTRAKSLRVYMDTYKPAYAIKLSSKNFGFEDGKKTVPLYAAFCI
;
A
#
# COMPACT_ATOMS: atom_id res chain seq x y z
N MET A 1 4.03 18.73 -16.53
CA MET A 1 4.09 17.86 -17.73
C MET A 1 2.93 18.21 -18.65
N PRO A 2 3.06 18.17 -19.99
CA PRO A 2 1.93 18.36 -20.90
C PRO A 2 0.75 17.43 -20.56
N SER A 3 -0.50 17.92 -20.65
CA SER A 3 -1.69 17.15 -20.23
C SER A 3 -1.76 15.79 -20.90
N ALA A 4 -1.57 15.72 -22.22
CA ALA A 4 -1.64 14.47 -22.97
C ALA A 4 -0.66 13.40 -22.46
N LEU A 5 0.56 13.79 -22.07
CA LEU A 5 1.55 12.86 -21.51
C LEU A 5 1.18 12.45 -20.07
N HIS A 6 0.64 13.38 -19.29
CA HIS A 6 0.15 13.10 -17.95
C HIS A 6 -1.00 12.09 -17.97
N ASP A 7 -1.97 12.28 -18.88
CA ASP A 7 -3.13 11.39 -19.04
C ASP A 7 -2.70 10.00 -19.52
N ALA A 8 -1.77 9.93 -20.49
CA ALA A 8 -1.19 8.66 -20.93
C ALA A 8 -0.44 7.94 -19.80
N ALA A 9 0.35 8.65 -19.00
CA ALA A 9 1.05 8.07 -17.85
C ALA A 9 0.09 7.59 -16.75
N MET A 10 -1.01 8.30 -16.53
CA MET A 10 -2.07 7.85 -15.61
C MET A 10 -2.76 6.57 -16.11
N GLN A 11 -2.92 6.39 -17.42
CA GLN A 11 -3.41 5.12 -17.98
C GLN A 11 -2.43 3.98 -17.70
N LEU A 12 -1.12 4.20 -17.91
CA LEU A 12 -0.08 3.21 -17.60
C LEU A 12 -0.07 2.85 -16.10
N TYR A 13 -0.27 3.83 -15.22
CA TYR A 13 -0.43 3.58 -13.78
C TYR A 13 -1.60 2.62 -13.50
N ARG A 14 -2.77 2.86 -14.10
CA ARG A 14 -3.95 1.97 -13.90
C ARG A 14 -3.71 0.58 -14.48
N GLN A 15 -3.04 0.47 -15.63
CA GLN A 15 -2.63 -0.82 -16.18
C GLN A 15 -1.70 -1.58 -15.22
N TYR A 16 -0.72 -0.89 -14.62
CA TYR A 16 0.17 -1.48 -13.63
C TYR A 16 -0.58 -1.98 -12.39
N LEU A 17 -1.60 -1.26 -11.91
CA LEU A 17 -2.42 -1.75 -10.78
C LEU A 17 -3.09 -3.10 -11.08
N ILE A 18 -3.48 -3.33 -12.33
CA ILE A 18 -4.16 -4.56 -12.76
C ILE A 18 -3.17 -5.70 -12.98
N VAL A 19 -2.06 -5.40 -13.67
CA VAL A 19 -1.07 -6.40 -14.07
C VAL A 19 -0.16 -6.80 -12.90
N GLY A 20 0.22 -5.82 -12.07
CA GLY A 20 1.23 -5.99 -11.03
C GLY A 20 2.67 -5.96 -11.57
N GLY A 21 3.60 -6.37 -10.72
CA GLY A 21 5.03 -6.51 -11.00
C GLY A 21 5.53 -7.95 -11.11
N MET A 22 4.66 -8.96 -10.93
CA MET A 22 5.03 -10.37 -11.11
C MET A 22 5.57 -10.63 -12.52
N PRO A 23 6.79 -11.18 -12.70
CA PRO A 23 7.43 -11.29 -14.02
C PRO A 23 6.59 -12.03 -15.07
N GLU A 24 5.95 -13.13 -14.68
CA GLU A 24 5.09 -13.92 -15.57
C GLU A 24 3.85 -13.14 -16.01
N CYS A 25 3.20 -12.41 -15.10
CA CYS A 25 2.06 -11.55 -15.43
C CYS A 25 2.45 -10.41 -16.38
N VAL A 26 3.62 -9.80 -16.14
CA VAL A 26 4.15 -8.72 -16.99
C VAL A 26 4.45 -9.25 -18.39
N MET A 27 5.09 -10.42 -18.51
CA MET A 27 5.38 -11.05 -19.79
C MET A 27 4.09 -11.39 -20.55
N GLN A 28 3.14 -12.06 -19.88
CA GLN A 28 1.85 -12.42 -20.45
C GLN A 28 1.11 -11.19 -20.99
N PHE A 29 1.09 -10.08 -20.23
CA PHE A 29 0.47 -8.84 -20.67
C PHE A 29 1.23 -8.17 -21.81
N ALA A 30 2.56 -8.21 -21.80
CA ALA A 30 3.40 -7.64 -22.85
C ALA A 30 3.10 -8.28 -24.20
N GLU A 31 2.95 -9.60 -24.22
CA GLU A 31 2.71 -10.42 -25.42
C GLU A 31 1.25 -10.38 -25.90
N THR A 32 0.29 -10.48 -24.98
CA THR A 32 -1.12 -10.71 -25.35
C THR A 32 -2.02 -9.48 -25.24
N LYS A 33 -1.65 -8.51 -24.39
CA LYS A 33 -2.51 -7.39 -23.97
C LYS A 33 -3.85 -7.82 -23.38
N ASP A 34 -3.97 -9.08 -22.92
CA ASP A 34 -5.21 -9.65 -22.42
C ASP A 34 -5.19 -9.75 -20.89
N TYR A 35 -6.06 -8.98 -20.24
CA TYR A 35 -6.20 -8.98 -18.78
C TYR A 35 -6.82 -10.26 -18.21
N ILE A 36 -7.60 -11.01 -19.00
CA ILE A 36 -8.19 -12.29 -18.58
C ILE A 36 -7.09 -13.34 -18.45
N LEU A 37 -6.18 -13.41 -19.42
CA LEU A 37 -5.03 -14.31 -19.35
C LEU A 37 -4.10 -13.94 -18.18
N VAL A 38 -3.86 -12.65 -17.97
CA VAL A 38 -3.09 -12.17 -16.80
C VAL A 38 -3.77 -12.56 -15.49
N ARG A 39 -5.10 -12.47 -15.38
CA ARG A 39 -5.84 -12.91 -14.20
C ARG A 39 -5.64 -14.39 -13.91
N HIS A 40 -5.69 -15.26 -14.92
CA HIS A 40 -5.43 -16.69 -14.73
C HIS A 40 -4.02 -16.97 -14.19
N THR A 41 -3.00 -16.25 -14.68
CA THR A 41 -1.65 -16.34 -14.14
C THR A 41 -1.60 -15.88 -12.67
N GLN A 42 -2.24 -14.76 -12.34
CA GLN A 42 -2.29 -14.24 -10.97
C GLN A 42 -2.98 -15.22 -10.01
N ASP A 43 -4.08 -15.83 -10.43
CA ASP A 43 -4.81 -16.83 -9.62
C ASP A 43 -3.94 -18.08 -9.38
N THR A 44 -3.16 -18.49 -10.38
CA THR A 44 -2.19 -19.60 -10.26
C THR A 44 -1.07 -19.28 -9.27
N ILE A 45 -0.55 -18.04 -9.29
CA ILE A 45 0.44 -17.55 -8.32
C ILE A 45 -0.16 -17.53 -6.91
N LEU A 46 -1.37 -16.99 -6.74
CA LEU A 46 -2.05 -16.95 -5.45
C LEU A 46 -2.29 -18.36 -4.89
N ALA A 47 -2.71 -19.31 -5.73
CA ALA A 47 -2.84 -20.71 -5.32
C ALA A 47 -1.50 -21.31 -4.90
N SER A 48 -0.41 -20.98 -5.60
CA SER A 48 0.94 -21.41 -5.27
C SER A 48 1.39 -20.86 -3.91
N TYR A 49 1.11 -19.59 -3.61
CA TYR A 49 1.38 -18.99 -2.30
C TYR A 49 0.64 -19.74 -1.17
N LEU A 50 -0.64 -20.05 -1.36
CA LEU A 50 -1.43 -20.81 -0.39
C LEU A 50 -0.89 -22.24 -0.19
N ASN A 51 -0.41 -22.88 -1.27
CA ASN A 51 0.22 -24.19 -1.21
C ASN A 51 1.56 -24.15 -0.48
N ASP A 52 2.39 -23.13 -0.67
CA ASP A 52 3.67 -23.01 0.02
C ASP A 52 3.50 -22.67 1.51
N MET A 53 2.50 -21.86 1.86
CA MET A 53 2.09 -21.65 3.26
C MET A 53 1.75 -22.97 3.96
N SER A 54 1.29 -23.98 3.21
CA SER A 54 0.93 -25.29 3.73
C SER A 54 2.12 -26.21 4.05
N LYS A 55 3.31 -25.93 3.49
CA LYS A 55 4.51 -26.77 3.65
C LYS A 55 5.32 -26.42 4.91
N TYR A 56 5.33 -25.15 5.30
CA TYR A 56 6.23 -24.64 6.34
C TYR A 56 5.57 -24.43 7.71
N ASN A 57 4.28 -24.77 7.85
CA ASN A 57 3.53 -24.57 9.08
C ASN A 57 2.85 -25.87 9.53
N ASN A 58 2.70 -26.06 10.85
CA ASN A 58 1.78 -27.07 11.37
C ASN A 58 0.34 -26.77 10.91
N ILE A 59 -0.55 -27.77 10.88
CA ILE A 59 -1.92 -27.64 10.32
C ILE A 59 -2.68 -26.41 10.85
N ASN A 60 -2.48 -26.04 12.12
CA ASN A 60 -3.09 -24.86 12.72
C ASN A 60 -2.43 -23.53 12.29
N GLY A 61 -1.12 -23.50 12.11
CA GLY A 61 -0.38 -22.35 11.58
C GLY A 61 -0.71 -22.03 10.12
N ILE A 62 -0.95 -23.06 9.30
CA ILE A 62 -1.38 -22.90 7.89
C ILE A 62 -2.68 -22.11 7.83
N LYS A 63 -3.71 -22.59 8.56
CA LYS A 63 -5.03 -21.93 8.59
C LYS A 63 -4.94 -20.49 9.07
N LYS A 64 -4.11 -20.22 10.09
CA LYS A 64 -3.92 -18.85 10.61
C LYS A 64 -3.24 -17.93 9.60
N THR A 65 -2.25 -18.43 8.87
CA THR A 65 -1.53 -17.67 7.83
C THR A 65 -2.45 -17.33 6.67
N GLN A 66 -3.23 -18.31 6.20
CA GLN A 66 -4.24 -18.08 5.16
C GLN A 66 -5.29 -17.05 5.61
N LEU A 67 -5.86 -17.22 6.80
CA LEU A 67 -6.82 -16.26 7.35
C LEU A 67 -6.24 -14.85 7.50
N ALA A 68 -5.01 -14.73 7.98
CA ALA A 68 -4.34 -13.43 8.08
C ALA A 68 -4.14 -12.81 6.70
N TYR A 69 -3.65 -13.58 5.73
CA TYR A 69 -3.41 -13.12 4.37
C TYR A 69 -4.71 -12.70 3.65
N ASP A 70 -5.76 -13.51 3.74
CA ASP A 70 -7.08 -13.21 3.18
C ASP A 70 -7.69 -11.93 3.77
N ASN A 71 -7.51 -11.73 5.08
CA ASN A 71 -8.08 -10.60 5.78
C ASN A 71 -7.40 -9.25 5.45
N ILE A 72 -6.17 -9.24 4.93
CA ILE A 72 -5.47 -7.99 4.58
C ILE A 72 -6.33 -7.12 3.65
N THR A 73 -6.97 -7.74 2.65
CA THR A 73 -7.80 -6.99 1.70
C THR A 73 -9.04 -6.38 2.36
N VAL A 74 -9.56 -7.00 3.42
CA VAL A 74 -10.67 -6.48 4.24
C VAL A 74 -10.20 -5.28 5.06
N GLN A 75 -8.99 -5.33 5.63
CA GLN A 75 -8.39 -4.22 6.38
C GLN A 75 -8.18 -3.00 5.48
N LEU A 76 -7.68 -3.22 4.25
CA LEU A 76 -7.43 -2.16 3.26
C LEU A 76 -8.72 -1.50 2.72
N SER A 77 -9.88 -2.17 2.82
CA SER A 77 -11.19 -1.59 2.45
C SER A 77 -11.83 -0.76 3.57
N ARG A 78 -11.19 -0.61 4.73
CA ARG A 78 -11.74 0.16 5.87
C ARG A 78 -11.19 1.59 5.85
N LYS A 79 -11.98 2.52 6.37
CA LYS A 79 -11.52 3.90 6.64
C LYS A 79 -10.31 3.94 7.59
N ASN A 80 -10.26 3.01 8.55
CA ASN A 80 -9.09 2.79 9.39
C ASN A 80 -8.40 1.51 8.91
N THR A 81 -7.26 1.67 8.25
CA THR A 81 -6.48 0.58 7.66
C THR A 81 -5.47 -0.03 8.63
N ARG A 82 -5.41 0.44 9.89
CA ARG A 82 -4.64 -0.23 10.95
C ARG A 82 -5.10 -1.69 11.07
N PHE A 83 -4.13 -2.59 11.13
CA PHE A 83 -4.39 -4.02 11.23
C PHE A 83 -5.09 -4.36 12.54
N GLN A 84 -6.24 -5.02 12.43
CA GLN A 84 -7.08 -5.38 13.58
C GLN A 84 -7.32 -6.89 13.62
N TYR A 85 -6.71 -7.57 14.60
CA TYR A 85 -6.86 -9.03 14.79
C TYR A 85 -8.32 -9.49 14.93
N LYS A 86 -9.18 -8.65 15.53
CA LYS A 86 -10.62 -8.92 15.68
C LYS A 86 -11.37 -9.08 14.35
N LEU A 87 -10.82 -8.54 13.25
CA LEU A 87 -11.40 -8.67 11.92
C LEU A 87 -11.04 -10.00 11.25
N ILE A 88 -9.95 -10.66 11.67
CA ILE A 88 -9.61 -12.01 11.23
C ILE A 88 -10.53 -13.02 11.91
N LYS A 89 -10.71 -12.87 13.23
CA LYS A 89 -11.51 -13.75 14.07
C LYS A 89 -12.04 -12.99 15.26
N LYS A 90 -13.32 -13.18 15.61
CA LYS A 90 -13.92 -12.58 16.81
C LYS A 90 -13.09 -12.94 18.05
N GLY A 91 -12.58 -11.93 18.76
CA GLY A 91 -11.72 -12.11 19.92
C GLY A 91 -10.25 -12.46 19.62
N GLY A 92 -9.84 -12.42 18.34
CA GLY A 92 -8.45 -12.67 17.92
C GLY A 92 -7.46 -11.70 18.55
N ARG A 93 -6.25 -12.20 18.85
CA ARG A 93 -5.19 -11.48 19.57
C ARG A 93 -3.85 -11.57 18.83
N ALA A 94 -2.92 -10.68 19.16
CA ALA A 94 -1.56 -10.67 18.60
C ALA A 94 -0.87 -12.03 18.75
N SER A 95 -0.85 -12.59 19.95
CA SER A 95 -0.24 -13.91 20.23
C SER A 95 -0.82 -15.07 19.43
N GLU A 96 -2.02 -14.91 18.83
CA GLU A 96 -2.60 -15.95 17.97
C GLU A 96 -2.05 -15.88 16.54
N PHE A 97 -1.72 -14.70 16.04
CA PHE A 97 -1.44 -14.43 14.62
C PHE A 97 -0.04 -13.82 14.35
N GLU A 98 0.74 -13.47 15.38
CA GLU A 98 2.06 -12.83 15.23
C GLU A 98 3.01 -13.65 14.33
N ASN A 99 3.16 -14.95 14.60
CA ASN A 99 4.03 -15.83 13.79
C ASN A 99 3.57 -15.93 12.34
N ALA A 100 2.25 -15.88 12.10
CA ALA A 100 1.70 -15.92 10.76
C ALA A 100 2.01 -14.63 9.99
N ILE A 101 1.89 -13.48 10.64
CA ILE A 101 2.23 -12.17 10.06
C ILE A 101 3.73 -12.07 9.82
N GLU A 102 4.55 -12.51 10.78
CA GLU A 102 6.01 -12.53 10.65
C GLU A 102 6.44 -13.38 9.45
N TRP A 103 5.88 -14.59 9.31
CA TRP A 103 6.17 -15.44 8.15
C TRP A 103 5.79 -14.76 6.82
N LEU A 104 4.62 -14.09 6.75
CA LEU A 104 4.20 -13.35 5.55
C LEU A 104 5.16 -12.20 5.21
N CYS A 105 5.73 -11.54 6.23
CA CYS A 105 6.71 -10.48 6.03
C CYS A 105 8.08 -11.02 5.60
N LEU A 106 8.57 -12.07 6.27
CA LEU A 106 9.86 -12.70 5.95
C LEU A 106 9.88 -13.36 4.57
N SER A 107 8.75 -13.88 4.11
CA SER A 107 8.59 -14.41 2.75
C SER A 107 8.48 -13.32 1.68
N GLY A 108 8.39 -12.05 2.07
CA GLY A 108 8.25 -10.92 1.14
C GLY A 108 6.87 -10.83 0.47
N ILE A 109 5.86 -11.58 0.95
CA ILE A 109 4.49 -11.53 0.42
C ILE A 109 3.78 -10.23 0.85
N VAL A 110 4.12 -9.74 2.03
CA VAL A 110 3.55 -8.51 2.61
C VAL A 110 4.63 -7.67 3.27
N SER A 111 4.31 -6.41 3.54
CA SER A 111 5.15 -5.49 4.32
C SER A 111 4.34 -4.87 5.45
N GLN A 112 4.98 -4.68 6.61
CA GLN A 112 4.43 -3.96 7.76
C GLN A 112 4.90 -2.52 7.81
N VAL A 113 3.97 -1.60 8.09
CA VAL A 113 4.25 -0.18 8.29
C VAL A 113 3.77 0.22 9.67
N TYR A 114 4.72 0.47 10.58
CA TYR A 114 4.43 0.80 11.97
C TYR A 114 4.09 2.28 12.15
N LYS A 115 3.21 2.56 13.13
CA LYS A 115 2.98 3.91 13.63
C LYS A 115 4.22 4.37 14.37
N VAL A 116 4.62 5.61 14.18
CA VAL A 116 5.64 6.26 15.02
C VAL A 116 4.97 7.23 15.99
N GLU A 117 5.37 7.15 17.26
CA GLU A 117 4.86 8.02 18.32
C GLU A 117 5.62 9.35 18.36
N GLN A 118 6.91 9.32 17.99
CA GLN A 118 7.74 10.52 17.94
C GLN A 118 8.41 10.65 16.57
N ILE A 119 8.32 11.86 16.00
CA ILE A 119 8.99 12.23 14.76
C ILE A 119 10.44 12.60 15.05
N LYS A 120 11.24 11.58 15.37
CA LYS A 120 12.66 11.73 15.71
C LYS A 120 13.48 10.57 15.17
N LYS A 121 14.73 10.83 14.83
CA LYS A 121 15.64 9.83 14.31
C LYS A 121 16.36 9.04 15.41
N PRO A 122 16.62 7.74 15.19
CA PRO A 122 16.01 6.91 14.15
C PRO A 122 14.55 6.61 14.49
N LEU A 123 13.65 6.67 13.49
CA LEU A 123 12.20 6.45 13.69
C LEU A 123 11.87 5.09 14.31
N GLU A 124 12.70 4.08 14.04
CA GLU A 124 12.56 2.73 14.58
C GLU A 124 12.46 2.69 16.11
N ASN A 125 13.18 3.58 16.80
CA ASN A 125 13.20 3.62 18.26
C ASN A 125 11.86 4.10 18.86
N TYR A 126 11.00 4.69 18.03
CA TYR A 126 9.76 5.33 18.44
C TYR A 126 8.54 4.66 17.81
N ARG A 127 8.69 3.44 17.28
CA ARG A 127 7.59 2.69 16.69
C ARG A 127 6.69 2.10 17.79
N ASP A 128 5.38 2.19 17.57
CA ASP A 128 4.37 1.50 18.36
C ASP A 128 4.22 0.07 17.81
N ILE A 129 4.67 -0.93 18.58
CA ILE A 129 4.68 -2.33 18.15
C ILE A 129 3.26 -2.91 17.94
N ASP A 130 2.24 -2.30 18.58
CA ASP A 130 0.85 -2.75 18.51
C ASP A 130 0.06 -2.05 17.39
N ALA A 131 0.62 -1.00 16.78
CA ALA A 131 -0.04 -0.21 15.75
C ALA A 131 0.73 -0.26 14.44
N PHE A 132 0.24 -1.06 13.50
CA PHE A 132 0.79 -1.18 12.16
C PHE A 132 -0.30 -1.38 11.11
N LYS A 133 0.03 -1.05 9.85
CA LYS A 133 -0.70 -1.43 8.65
C LYS A 133 0.03 -2.58 7.95
N ILE A 134 -0.69 -3.39 7.17
CA ILE A 134 -0.11 -4.42 6.31
C ILE A 134 -0.49 -4.12 4.86
N TYR A 135 0.50 -4.16 3.97
CA TYR A 135 0.33 -4.01 2.52
C TYR A 135 0.86 -5.24 1.79
N VAL A 136 0.21 -5.63 0.70
CA VAL A 136 0.63 -6.75 -0.17
C VAL A 136 1.75 -6.28 -1.09
N SER A 137 2.71 -7.14 -1.41
CA SER A 137 3.88 -6.73 -2.21
C SER A 137 3.60 -6.52 -3.70
N ASP A 138 2.46 -6.96 -4.21
CA ASP A 138 2.08 -6.86 -5.63
C ASP A 138 0.62 -6.43 -5.81
N LEU A 139 0.40 -5.44 -6.68
CA LEU A 139 -0.91 -4.81 -6.89
C LEU A 139 -1.82 -5.66 -7.78
N GLY A 140 -1.24 -6.39 -8.75
CA GLY A 140 -2.00 -7.32 -9.59
C GLY A 140 -2.55 -8.48 -8.77
N LEU A 141 -1.72 -9.03 -7.87
CA LEU A 141 -2.15 -10.04 -6.90
C LEU A 141 -3.17 -9.49 -5.90
N LEU A 142 -3.01 -8.24 -5.43
CA LEU A 142 -4.02 -7.58 -4.59
C LEU A 142 -5.38 -7.48 -5.31
N CYS A 143 -5.37 -7.08 -6.58
CA CYS A 143 -6.59 -6.98 -7.40
C CYS A 143 -7.21 -8.34 -7.67
N ALA A 144 -6.40 -9.37 -7.92
CA ALA A 144 -6.86 -10.77 -8.09
C ALA A 144 -7.54 -11.27 -6.82
N LYS A 145 -6.89 -11.05 -5.68
CA LYS A 145 -7.39 -11.49 -4.38
C LYS A 145 -8.71 -10.82 -3.98
N LYS A 146 -8.99 -9.62 -4.50
CA LYS A 146 -10.26 -8.90 -4.32
C LYS A 146 -11.29 -9.16 -5.41
N ASP A 147 -10.97 -10.00 -6.38
CA ASP A 147 -11.82 -10.31 -7.55
C ASP A 147 -12.29 -9.05 -8.29
N LEU A 148 -11.37 -8.09 -8.47
CA LEU A 148 -11.69 -6.84 -9.18
C LEU A 148 -11.67 -7.05 -10.69
N ALA A 149 -12.68 -6.56 -11.41
CA ALA A 149 -12.63 -6.55 -12.85
C ALA A 149 -11.60 -5.51 -13.33
N ALA A 150 -10.84 -5.84 -14.38
CA ALA A 150 -9.85 -4.91 -14.95
C ALA A 150 -10.48 -3.57 -15.34
N ASN A 151 -11.70 -3.60 -15.91
CA ASN A 151 -12.44 -2.39 -16.29
C ASN A 151 -12.73 -1.47 -15.11
N ASP A 152 -13.03 -2.01 -13.92
CA ASP A 152 -13.31 -1.19 -12.74
C ASP A 152 -12.11 -0.34 -12.33
N ILE A 153 -10.90 -0.88 -12.53
CA ILE A 153 -9.63 -0.20 -12.23
C ILE A 153 -9.23 0.74 -13.37
N LEU A 154 -9.36 0.32 -14.64
CA LEU A 154 -9.02 1.15 -15.81
C LEU A 154 -9.84 2.46 -15.83
N TYR A 155 -11.13 2.35 -15.50
CA TYR A 155 -12.05 3.48 -15.48
C TYR A 155 -12.26 4.08 -14.10
N MET A 156 -11.66 3.50 -13.05
CA MET A 156 -11.78 3.95 -11.66
C MET A 156 -13.24 4.16 -11.25
N THR A 157 -14.07 3.12 -11.39
CA THR A 157 -15.51 3.17 -11.09
C THR A 157 -15.77 3.57 -9.64
N ASP A 158 -16.88 4.26 -9.39
CA ASP A 158 -17.22 4.76 -8.05
C ASP A 158 -17.54 3.64 -7.04
N GLU A 159 -17.91 2.47 -7.53
CA GLU A 159 -18.18 1.28 -6.72
C GLU A 159 -16.96 0.83 -5.90
N LEU A 160 -15.74 1.18 -6.34
CA LEU A 160 -14.50 0.87 -5.64
C LEU A 160 -14.05 1.95 -4.65
N ASN A 161 -14.83 3.00 -4.40
CA ASN A 161 -14.39 4.17 -3.62
C ASN A 161 -13.88 3.82 -2.21
N ASP A 162 -14.50 2.84 -1.54
CA ASP A 162 -14.05 2.39 -0.21
C ASP A 162 -12.71 1.64 -0.23
N PHE A 163 -12.31 1.08 -1.38
CA PHE A 163 -11.06 0.33 -1.54
C PHE A 163 -9.94 1.13 -2.21
N LYS A 164 -10.27 2.13 -3.04
CA LYS A 164 -9.30 2.96 -3.76
C LYS A 164 -8.24 3.57 -2.85
N GLY A 165 -8.62 3.99 -1.63
CA GLY A 165 -7.69 4.52 -0.63
C GLY A 165 -6.59 3.52 -0.28
N GLY A 166 -6.98 2.38 0.30
CA GLY A 166 -6.04 1.33 0.69
C GLY A 166 -5.23 0.76 -0.48
N MET A 167 -5.82 0.64 -1.67
CA MET A 167 -5.09 0.22 -2.89
C MET A 167 -4.02 1.23 -3.29
N THR A 168 -4.33 2.53 -3.24
CA THR A 168 -3.37 3.59 -3.60
C THR A 168 -2.25 3.69 -2.55
N GLU A 169 -2.58 3.60 -1.27
CA GLU A 169 -1.57 3.50 -0.19
C GLU A 169 -0.66 2.29 -0.40
N ASN A 170 -1.24 1.12 -0.69
CA ASN A 170 -0.48 -0.10 -0.96
C ASN A 170 0.46 0.09 -2.16
N TYR A 171 -0.01 0.73 -3.23
CA TYR A 171 0.83 1.04 -4.40
C TYR A 171 2.03 1.89 -4.00
N VAL A 172 1.80 2.98 -3.27
CA VAL A 172 2.87 3.87 -2.82
C VAL A 172 3.86 3.14 -1.92
N ASN A 173 3.39 2.33 -0.98
CA ASN A 173 4.25 1.51 -0.13
C ASN A 173 5.16 0.58 -0.95
N VAL A 174 4.62 -0.10 -1.97
CA VAL A 174 5.43 -0.95 -2.87
C VAL A 174 6.53 -0.14 -3.57
N GLN A 175 6.20 1.03 -4.12
CA GLN A 175 7.19 1.87 -4.79
C GLN A 175 8.28 2.37 -3.82
N LEU A 176 7.91 2.78 -2.61
CA LEU A 176 8.87 3.22 -1.59
C LEU A 176 9.79 2.07 -1.14
N ASN A 177 9.25 0.86 -0.96
CA ASN A 177 10.03 -0.32 -0.59
C ASN A 177 11.02 -0.70 -1.70
N ILE A 178 10.60 -0.66 -2.97
CA ILE A 178 11.48 -0.91 -4.14
C ILE A 178 12.64 0.10 -4.16
N ASN A 179 12.37 1.36 -3.79
CA ASN A 179 13.39 2.40 -3.68
C ASN A 179 14.26 2.30 -2.41
N GLY A 180 14.09 1.23 -1.61
CA GLY A 180 14.89 0.96 -0.44
C GLY A 180 14.54 1.79 0.80
N TYR A 181 13.38 2.48 0.79
CA TYR A 181 12.94 3.21 1.96
C TYR A 181 12.26 2.31 2.98
N LYS A 182 12.65 2.47 4.25
CA LYS A 182 11.85 2.00 5.37
C LYS A 182 10.78 3.05 5.68
N THR A 183 9.52 2.62 5.71
CA THR A 183 8.35 3.49 5.88
C THR A 183 7.71 3.34 7.25
N TYR A 184 7.18 4.44 7.75
CA TYR A 184 6.36 4.51 8.97
C TYR A 184 5.15 5.39 8.72
N TYR A 185 4.08 5.28 9.49
CA TYR A 185 2.97 6.23 9.43
C TYR A 185 2.84 6.99 10.76
N TRP A 186 2.13 8.11 10.76
CA TRP A 186 1.93 8.92 11.97
C TRP A 186 0.49 9.36 12.11
N GLU A 187 0.01 9.45 13.34
CA GLU A 187 -1.31 9.95 13.69
C GLU A 187 -1.20 10.96 14.83
N SER A 188 -1.84 12.11 14.69
CA SER A 188 -1.97 13.11 15.76
C SER A 188 -3.04 12.68 16.78
N GLU A 189 -3.00 13.26 17.99
CA GLU A 189 -4.06 13.10 18.99
C GLU A 189 -5.47 13.47 18.49
N ARG A 190 -5.57 14.37 17.50
CA ARG A 190 -6.84 14.84 16.91
C ARG A 190 -7.24 14.06 15.64
N GLY A 191 -6.59 12.93 15.35
CA GLY A 191 -6.93 12.04 14.24
C GLY A 191 -6.46 12.49 12.85
N ALA A 192 -5.56 13.48 12.74
CA ALA A 192 -4.82 13.73 11.51
C ALA A 192 -3.77 12.63 11.29
N GLU A 193 -3.84 11.96 10.14
CA GLU A 193 -2.93 10.87 9.78
C GLU A 193 -2.04 11.25 8.58
N ILE A 194 -0.77 10.86 8.64
CA ILE A 194 0.19 10.91 7.53
C ILE A 194 0.50 9.47 7.14
N ASP A 195 0.26 9.14 5.87
CA ASP A 195 0.32 7.76 5.37
C ASP A 195 1.73 7.16 5.45
N PHE A 196 2.75 7.93 5.06
CA PHE A 196 4.13 7.48 5.11
C PHE A 196 5.09 8.60 5.55
N ILE A 197 6.14 8.20 6.26
CA ILE A 197 7.29 9.02 6.61
C ILE A 197 8.52 8.20 6.25
N ILE A 198 9.38 8.79 5.44
CA ILE A 198 10.65 8.19 5.02
C ILE A 198 11.82 9.02 5.51
N GLN A 199 12.98 8.37 5.62
CA GLN A 199 14.25 9.06 5.81
C GLN A 199 14.97 9.20 4.47
N ARG A 200 15.17 10.46 4.02
CA ARG A 200 15.88 10.78 2.78
C ARG A 200 16.88 11.90 3.03
N ASP A 201 18.13 11.71 2.60
CA ASP A 201 19.22 12.71 2.69
C ASP A 201 19.33 13.37 4.07
N GLY A 202 19.25 12.58 5.15
CA GLY A 202 19.35 13.14 6.50
C GLY A 202 18.10 13.88 7.00
N HIS A 203 16.99 13.86 6.28
CA HIS A 203 15.71 14.46 6.69
C HIS A 203 14.59 13.42 6.88
N LEU A 204 13.55 13.75 7.66
CA LEU A 204 12.31 12.98 7.76
C LEU A 204 11.26 13.65 6.88
N ILE A 205 10.83 12.95 5.83
CA ILE A 205 9.95 13.51 4.80
C ILE A 205 8.57 12.86 4.93
N PRO A 206 7.52 13.61 5.27
CA PRO A 206 6.15 13.10 5.27
C PRO A 206 5.63 12.99 3.84
N ILE A 207 4.85 11.94 3.60
CA ILE A 207 4.20 11.62 2.33
C ILE A 207 2.72 11.38 2.61
N GLU A 208 1.88 12.18 1.97
CA GLU A 208 0.43 12.01 1.96
C GLU A 208 -0.01 11.41 0.62
N VAL A 209 -0.86 10.40 0.66
CA VAL A 209 -1.36 9.68 -0.51
C VAL A 209 -2.85 9.97 -0.72
N LYS A 210 -3.19 10.51 -1.88
CA LYS A 210 -4.58 10.79 -2.25
C LYS A 210 -5.00 9.96 -3.45
N SER A 211 -5.99 9.09 -3.22
CA SER A 211 -6.67 8.32 -4.27
C SER A 211 -7.71 9.15 -5.04
N ALA A 212 -8.15 10.29 -4.51
CA ALA A 212 -9.13 11.18 -5.12
C ALA A 212 -8.74 12.66 -5.01
N ASP A 213 -9.13 13.46 -6.01
CA ASP A 213 -8.69 14.86 -6.18
C ASP A 213 -9.19 15.83 -5.11
N ASN A 214 -10.26 15.49 -4.38
CA ASN A 214 -11.08 16.44 -3.63
C ASN A 214 -10.91 16.41 -2.10
N THR A 215 -9.77 15.93 -1.60
CA THR A 215 -9.49 15.90 -0.17
C THR A 215 -8.60 17.08 0.24
N ARG A 216 -9.13 17.98 1.09
CA ARG A 216 -8.31 19.00 1.77
C ARG A 216 -7.21 18.27 2.55
N ALA A 217 -5.95 18.58 2.28
CA ALA A 217 -4.78 18.01 2.97
C ALA A 217 -4.62 18.63 4.37
N LYS A 218 -5.63 18.45 5.23
CA LYS A 218 -5.61 18.95 6.61
C LYS A 218 -4.50 18.26 7.40
N SER A 219 -4.32 16.95 7.22
CA SER A 219 -3.33 16.17 7.97
C SER A 219 -1.90 16.59 7.66
N LEU A 220 -1.54 16.66 6.37
CA LEU A 220 -0.22 17.15 5.94
C LEU A 220 0.13 18.54 6.50
N ARG A 221 -0.85 19.47 6.53
CA ARG A 221 -0.64 20.79 7.13
C ARG A 221 -0.35 20.68 8.63
N VAL A 222 -1.13 19.90 9.37
CA VAL A 222 -0.91 19.69 10.82
C VAL A 222 0.50 19.17 11.09
N TYR A 223 0.96 18.18 10.31
CA TYR A 223 2.31 17.64 10.45
C TYR A 223 3.37 18.72 10.14
N MET A 224 3.23 19.43 9.02
CA MET A 224 4.18 20.47 8.62
C MET A 224 4.26 21.60 9.63
N ASP A 225 3.12 22.02 10.19
CA ASP A 225 3.06 23.07 11.21
C ASP A 225 3.71 22.66 12.53
N THR A 226 3.60 21.37 12.88
CA THR A 226 4.13 20.82 14.13
C THR A 226 5.63 20.54 14.05
N TYR A 227 6.08 19.87 12.98
CA TYR A 227 7.44 19.31 12.90
C TYR A 227 8.37 20.04 11.93
N LYS A 228 7.85 20.99 11.13
CA LYS A 228 8.63 21.81 10.19
C LYS A 228 9.63 20.98 9.35
N PRO A 229 9.17 19.95 8.61
CA PRO A 229 10.05 19.12 7.78
C PRO A 229 10.68 19.96 6.65
N ALA A 230 11.81 19.51 6.10
CA ALA A 230 12.50 20.20 5.00
C ALA A 230 11.59 20.40 3.78
N TYR A 231 10.76 19.40 3.46
CA TYR A 231 9.66 19.48 2.53
C TYR A 231 8.69 18.32 2.80
N ALA A 232 7.52 18.37 2.18
CA ALA A 232 6.53 17.31 2.18
C ALA A 232 6.26 16.81 0.76
N ILE A 233 5.81 15.56 0.63
CA ILE A 233 5.37 15.00 -0.65
C ILE A 233 3.87 14.71 -0.57
N LYS A 234 3.14 15.04 -1.64
CA LYS A 234 1.76 14.63 -1.86
C LYS A 234 1.70 13.81 -3.13
N LEU A 235 1.38 12.53 -3.01
CA LEU A 235 1.10 11.65 -4.14
C LEU A 235 -0.39 11.72 -4.49
N SER A 236 -0.72 11.98 -5.75
CA SER A 236 -2.12 12.05 -6.21
C SER A 236 -2.27 11.86 -7.71
N SER A 237 -3.49 11.87 -8.23
CA SER A 237 -3.79 11.93 -9.66
C SER A 237 -3.40 13.26 -10.33
N LYS A 238 -3.08 14.32 -9.56
CA LYS A 238 -2.72 15.62 -10.12
C LYS A 238 -1.34 15.62 -10.76
N ASN A 239 -1.14 16.54 -11.69
CA ASN A 239 0.15 16.79 -12.33
C ASN A 239 1.18 17.33 -11.31
N PHE A 240 2.45 17.33 -11.71
CA PHE A 240 3.55 17.83 -10.90
C PHE A 240 3.31 19.28 -10.45
N GLY A 241 3.63 19.57 -9.20
CA GLY A 241 3.56 20.92 -8.65
C GLY A 241 4.43 21.08 -7.42
N PHE A 242 4.78 22.32 -7.09
CA PHE A 242 5.49 22.66 -5.87
C PHE A 242 4.95 23.96 -5.31
N GLU A 243 4.41 23.91 -4.10
CA GLU A 243 3.79 25.07 -3.44
C GLU A 243 3.86 24.91 -1.91
N ASP A 244 4.18 25.98 -1.18
CA ASP A 244 4.37 26.01 0.28
C ASP A 244 5.21 24.85 0.85
N GLY A 245 6.31 24.47 0.18
CA GLY A 245 7.16 23.36 0.63
C GLY A 245 6.55 21.96 0.44
N LYS A 246 5.42 21.84 -0.28
CA LYS A 246 4.80 20.56 -0.67
C LYS A 246 5.07 20.27 -2.14
N LYS A 247 5.69 19.12 -2.42
CA LYS A 247 5.86 18.57 -3.77
C LYS A 247 4.64 17.71 -4.11
N THR A 248 3.82 18.14 -5.05
CA THR A 248 2.78 17.29 -5.64
C THR A 248 3.42 16.42 -6.71
N VAL A 249 3.35 15.12 -6.53
CA VAL A 249 3.92 14.10 -7.42
C VAL A 249 2.75 13.25 -7.94
N PRO A 250 2.61 13.06 -9.26
CA PRO A 250 1.62 12.14 -9.82
C PRO A 250 1.89 10.71 -9.36
N LEU A 251 0.84 9.91 -9.16
CA LEU A 251 0.97 8.51 -8.72
C LEU A 251 1.90 7.69 -9.62
N TYR A 252 1.81 7.83 -10.94
CA TYR A 252 2.71 7.14 -11.87
C TYR A 252 4.20 7.47 -11.69
N ALA A 253 4.53 8.55 -10.98
CA ALA A 253 5.90 9.01 -10.73
C ALA A 253 6.36 8.73 -9.29
N ALA A 254 5.63 7.91 -8.52
CA ALA A 254 6.02 7.52 -7.16
C ALA A 254 7.40 6.83 -7.13
N PHE A 255 7.77 6.10 -8.18
CA PHE A 255 9.09 5.47 -8.33
C PHE A 255 10.26 6.48 -8.41
N CYS A 256 9.99 7.77 -8.64
CA CYS A 256 11.02 8.82 -8.67
C CYS A 256 11.33 9.42 -7.29
N ILE A 257 10.61 9.01 -6.25
CA ILE A 257 10.86 9.44 -4.86
C ILE A 257 12.06 8.70 -4.33
#